data_AF-A0A953GM34-F1
#
_entry.id   AF-A0A953GM34-F1
#
_cell.length_a   1.000
_cell.length_b   1.000
_cell.length_c   1.000
_cell.angle_alpha   90.00
_cell.angle_beta   90.00
_cell.angle_gamma   90.00
#
_symmetry.space_group_name_H-M   'P 1'
#
loop_
_entity.id
_entity.type
_entity.pdbx_description
1 polymer ?
#
loop_
_entity_poly.entity_id
_entity_poly.type
_entity_poly.pdbx_seq_one_letter_code
_entity_poly.pdbx_strand_id
1 'polypeptide(L)'
;MKKILLLLIILQASLNTFAQVPADTVCAGDTSLVTYFISNTENGVTYEWALDGGGTVMASTNDSIQVKWGTAPGLYNITVNSSSESGCIGETATYSILVQEMPAINLKPASATVCPGAAITIRASGADTYTWSPAEGLSSTDADSANALPDTTTTYTVTGNSGGCLVSKSITITRATAPVADFTFEQTGNYILQMTSTSIGAVTYLWDFGVGNTSTEENPVATYPFDGDYTVSLTVENACGRDTIEKVIDVIKLGFGDITGTQIVIGPNPVSEQLWLKINMRKPENLRMKLLNILGQQLSEQIVAGKAENLIPIDIANYAKGIYYLQFNQGNEQVTFKVVKQ
;
A
#
# COMPACT_ATOMS: atom_id res chain seq x y z
N MET A 1 93.19 -2.24 47.46
CA MET A 1 93.32 -0.77 47.54
C MET A 1 92.56 -0.14 46.38
N LYS A 2 91.65 0.81 46.69
CA LYS A 2 91.11 1.91 45.86
C LYS A 2 90.64 1.67 44.39
N LYS A 3 89.30 1.78 44.21
CA LYS A 3 88.55 2.78 43.40
C LYS A 3 89.16 3.27 42.05
N ILE A 4 88.44 3.10 40.93
CA ILE A 4 87.92 4.15 39.98
C ILE A 4 87.53 3.56 38.58
N LEU A 5 86.22 3.59 38.28
CA LEU A 5 85.48 3.99 37.07
C LEU A 5 86.10 3.87 35.64
N LEU A 6 85.45 3.07 34.75
CA LEU A 6 85.07 3.40 33.35
C LEU A 6 84.20 2.25 32.78
N LEU A 7 82.86 2.33 32.85
CA LEU A 7 81.95 2.78 31.79
C LEU A 7 81.92 1.88 30.53
N LEU A 8 81.00 0.90 30.50
CA LEU A 8 80.39 0.40 29.27
C LEU A 8 79.02 -0.22 29.63
N ILE A 9 78.02 0.64 29.85
CA ILE A 9 76.62 0.21 29.92
C ILE A 9 76.12 0.20 28.47
N ILE A 10 75.84 -1.01 28.00
CA ILE A 10 75.16 -1.27 26.73
C ILE A 10 73.75 -0.70 26.89
N LEU A 11 73.47 0.41 26.20
CA LEU A 11 72.11 0.93 26.03
C LEU A 11 71.39 -0.06 25.09
N GLN A 12 70.65 -1.02 25.65
CA GLN A 12 69.60 -1.66 24.87
C GLN A 12 68.52 -0.60 24.67
N ALA A 13 68.41 -0.07 23.46
CA ALA A 13 67.19 0.57 23.01
C ALA A 13 66.11 -0.53 23.01
N SER A 14 65.26 -0.54 24.04
CA SER A 14 64.01 -1.26 23.98
C SER A 14 63.17 -0.61 22.89
N LEU A 15 62.89 -1.37 21.83
CA LEU A 15 61.91 -0.95 20.83
C LEU A 15 60.61 -0.63 21.58
N ASN A 16 60.15 0.61 21.50
CA ASN A 16 58.82 0.99 21.96
C ASN A 16 57.81 0.21 21.11
N THR A 17 57.34 -0.93 21.62
CA THR A 17 56.32 -1.75 20.96
C THR A 17 54.94 -1.12 21.19
N PHE A 18 54.32 -0.63 20.12
CA PHE A 18 52.87 -0.32 20.08
C PHE A 18 52.09 -1.56 20.56
N ALA A 19 51.26 -1.43 21.60
CA ALA A 19 50.25 -2.45 21.90
C ALA A 19 48.85 -1.84 21.67
N GLN A 20 48.06 -2.51 20.83
CA GLN A 20 46.81 -2.06 20.23
C GLN A 20 45.58 -2.57 21.00
N VAL A 21 44.50 -1.77 21.04
CA VAL A 21 43.08 -2.20 21.08
C VAL A 21 42.20 -1.10 20.43
N PRO A 22 41.33 -1.34 19.43
CA PRO A 22 41.53 -2.01 18.14
C PRO A 22 41.00 -1.16 16.96
N ALA A 23 41.79 -1.01 15.90
CA ALA A 23 41.42 -1.28 14.50
C ALA A 23 42.45 -0.62 13.58
N ASP A 24 43.09 -1.43 12.73
CA ASP A 24 43.89 -0.93 11.61
C ASP A 24 43.01 -0.26 10.54
N THR A 25 41.68 -0.36 10.70
CA THR A 25 40.66 0.21 9.81
C THR A 25 39.53 0.88 10.60
N VAL A 26 39.19 2.11 10.25
CA VAL A 26 38.05 2.86 10.82
C VAL A 26 37.11 3.30 9.71
N CYS A 27 35.82 3.45 10.00
CA CYS A 27 34.85 3.81 8.97
C CYS A 27 34.75 5.33 8.80
N ALA A 28 34.81 5.77 7.55
CA ALA A 28 34.68 7.18 7.19
C ALA A 28 33.36 7.75 7.72
N GLY A 29 33.46 8.82 8.52
CA GLY A 29 32.29 9.47 9.12
C GLY A 29 31.70 8.77 10.35
N ASP A 30 32.32 7.68 10.84
CA ASP A 30 32.00 7.16 12.17
C ASP A 30 32.25 8.25 13.23
N THR A 31 31.32 8.37 14.16
CA THR A 31 31.37 9.37 15.24
C THR A 31 32.07 8.87 16.50
N SER A 32 32.41 7.57 16.53
CA SER A 32 33.12 6.91 17.62
C SER A 32 34.53 7.49 17.80
N LEU A 33 34.95 7.61 19.06
CA LEU A 33 36.33 7.99 19.40
C LEU A 33 37.21 6.75 19.49
N VAL A 34 38.34 6.75 18.80
CA VAL A 34 39.34 5.68 18.88
C VAL A 34 40.49 6.17 19.76
N THR A 35 40.88 5.36 20.75
CA THR A 35 41.96 5.69 21.67
C THR A 35 43.24 4.97 21.25
N TYR A 36 44.31 5.74 21.05
CA TYR A 36 45.65 5.24 20.78
C TYR A 36 46.53 5.56 21.97
N PHE A 37 47.36 4.60 22.41
CA PHE A 37 48.18 4.75 23.60
C PHE A 37 49.51 4.01 23.50
N ILE A 38 50.49 4.45 24.27
CA ILE A 38 51.76 3.75 24.47
C ILE A 38 51.59 2.78 25.63
N SER A 39 51.90 1.51 25.42
CA SER A 39 51.69 0.45 26.42
C SER A 39 52.83 0.29 27.42
N ASN A 40 54.05 0.66 27.03
CA ASN A 40 55.26 0.57 27.85
C ASN A 40 55.82 1.97 28.09
N THR A 41 55.23 2.70 29.04
CA THR A 41 55.66 4.05 29.37
C THR A 41 56.84 4.05 30.33
N GLU A 42 57.80 4.93 30.10
CA GLU A 42 58.94 5.15 30.98
C GLU A 42 58.73 6.39 31.85
N ASN A 43 59.10 6.30 33.13
CA ASN A 43 58.95 7.43 34.03
C ASN A 43 59.93 8.56 33.64
N GLY A 44 59.44 9.79 33.53
CA GLY A 44 60.24 10.94 33.07
C GLY A 44 60.41 11.04 31.54
N VAL A 45 59.62 10.27 30.76
CA VAL A 45 59.54 10.40 29.30
C VAL A 45 58.24 11.08 28.89
N THR A 46 58.35 12.08 28.03
CA THR A 46 57.21 12.74 27.39
C THR A 46 57.01 12.21 25.98
N TYR A 47 55.76 12.08 25.56
CA TYR A 47 55.42 11.66 24.19
C TYR A 47 54.67 12.77 23.47
N GLU A 48 55.16 13.11 22.28
CA GLU A 48 54.56 14.08 21.39
C GLU A 48 53.90 13.35 20.24
N TRP A 49 52.59 13.54 20.10
CA TRP A 49 51.76 12.88 19.10
C TRP A 49 51.49 13.82 17.93
N ALA A 50 51.59 13.30 16.71
CA ALA A 50 51.18 14.00 15.51
C ALA A 50 50.31 13.09 14.63
N LEU A 51 49.42 13.74 13.88
CA LEU A 51 48.53 13.11 12.91
C LEU A 51 48.76 13.77 11.56
N ASP A 52 48.98 12.99 10.51
CA ASP A 52 49.26 13.50 9.15
C ASP A 52 48.00 13.88 8.35
N GLY A 53 46.81 13.65 8.91
CA GLY A 53 45.53 14.05 8.34
C GLY A 53 44.39 13.11 8.74
N GLY A 54 43.24 13.25 8.06
CA GLY A 54 42.15 12.28 8.12
C GLY A 54 41.30 12.30 9.39
N GLY A 55 41.72 12.95 10.47
CA GLY A 55 40.99 13.02 11.74
C GLY A 55 41.36 14.23 12.60
N THR A 56 40.73 14.31 13.77
CA THR A 56 40.97 15.37 14.77
C THR A 56 41.23 14.74 16.13
N VAL A 57 42.30 15.17 16.81
CA VAL A 57 42.55 14.80 18.21
C VAL A 57 41.55 15.53 19.10
N MET A 58 40.74 14.77 19.83
CA MET A 58 39.67 15.29 20.69
C MET A 58 40.09 15.39 22.16
N ALA A 59 40.99 14.51 22.59
CA ALA A 59 41.59 14.52 23.90
C ALA A 59 43.00 13.93 23.82
N SER A 60 43.90 14.41 24.67
CA SER A 60 45.25 13.88 24.79
C SER A 60 45.69 13.85 26.25
N THR A 61 46.55 12.89 26.55
CA THR A 61 47.34 12.80 27.78
C THR A 61 48.81 12.65 27.39
N ASN A 62 49.71 12.41 28.35
CA ASN A 62 51.12 12.19 28.03
C ASN A 62 51.32 10.95 27.13
N ASP A 63 50.57 9.87 27.35
CA ASP A 63 50.81 8.57 26.73
C ASP A 63 49.63 8.07 25.88
N SER A 64 48.62 8.91 25.63
CA SER A 64 47.49 8.54 24.77
C SER A 64 46.81 9.73 24.09
N ILE A 65 46.18 9.45 22.95
CA ILE A 65 45.31 10.37 22.22
C ILE A 65 43.97 9.69 21.90
N GLN A 66 42.89 10.47 21.90
CA GLN A 66 41.60 10.06 21.38
C GLN A 66 41.34 10.80 20.07
N VAL A 67 41.13 10.05 18.99
CA VAL A 67 40.95 10.60 17.65
C VAL A 67 39.52 10.36 17.19
N LYS A 68 38.92 11.43 16.64
CA LYS A 68 37.71 11.35 15.84
C LYS A 68 38.11 11.37 14.37
N TRP A 69 37.87 10.27 13.65
CA TRP A 69 38.18 10.19 12.22
C TRP A 69 37.14 10.92 11.37
N GLY A 70 37.60 11.46 10.24
CA GLY A 70 36.82 12.25 9.31
C GLY A 70 36.10 11.41 8.25
N THR A 71 35.60 12.09 7.22
CA THR A 71 34.83 11.48 6.12
C THR A 71 35.66 11.18 4.87
N ALA A 72 36.91 11.63 4.80
CA ALA A 72 37.78 11.39 3.66
C ALA A 72 38.44 10.00 3.80
N PRO A 73 38.18 9.05 2.89
CA PRO A 73 38.83 7.75 2.92
C PRO A 73 40.30 7.89 2.53
N GLY A 74 41.15 7.04 3.10
CA GLY A 74 42.58 7.08 2.84
C GLY A 74 43.41 6.39 3.93
N LEU A 75 44.70 6.27 3.66
CA LEU A 75 45.68 5.81 4.64
C LEU A 75 46.28 7.03 5.34
N TYR A 76 46.20 7.04 6.66
CA TYR A 76 46.72 8.11 7.52
C TYR A 76 47.68 7.52 8.54
N ASN A 77 48.59 8.34 9.05
CA ASN A 77 49.58 7.93 10.02
C ASN A 77 49.48 8.75 11.30
N ILE A 78 49.56 8.03 12.42
CA ILE A 78 49.83 8.58 13.73
C ILE A 78 51.32 8.41 13.98
N THR A 79 52.02 9.50 14.26
CA THR A 79 53.42 9.48 14.65
C THR A 79 53.57 9.89 16.10
N VAL A 80 54.52 9.27 16.80
CA VAL A 80 54.83 9.59 18.19
C VAL A 80 56.34 9.70 18.37
N ASN A 81 56.77 10.83 18.92
CA ASN A 81 58.16 11.10 19.27
C ASN A 81 58.29 11.09 20.79
N SER A 82 59.25 10.34 21.32
CA SER A 82 59.52 10.31 22.77
C SER A 82 60.74 11.16 23.12
N SER A 83 60.67 11.92 24.21
CA SER A 83 61.82 12.64 24.77
C SER A 83 61.95 12.39 26.26
N SER A 84 63.15 12.03 26.71
CA SER A 84 63.47 11.88 28.13
C SER A 84 63.74 13.24 28.80
N GLU A 85 63.62 13.29 30.13
CA GLU A 85 63.99 14.46 30.95
C GLU A 85 65.46 14.92 30.76
N SER A 86 66.35 14.01 30.34
CA SER A 86 67.75 14.31 30.01
C SER A 86 67.97 14.86 28.58
N GLY A 87 66.90 15.03 27.81
CA GLY A 87 66.93 15.59 26.44
C GLY A 87 67.24 14.58 25.33
N CYS A 88 67.36 13.27 25.63
CA CYS A 88 67.47 12.25 24.60
C CYS A 88 66.14 12.08 23.86
N ILE A 89 66.19 12.08 22.53
CA ILE A 89 65.04 11.88 21.64
C ILE A 89 65.08 10.44 21.12
N GLY A 90 63.97 9.72 21.23
CA GLY A 90 63.81 8.37 20.70
C GLY A 90 63.48 8.33 19.21
N GLU A 91 63.48 7.15 18.62
CA GLU A 91 63.02 6.97 17.23
C GLU A 91 61.52 7.29 17.11
N THR A 92 61.13 7.91 16.00
CA THR A 92 59.72 8.13 15.68
C THR A 92 59.04 6.81 15.43
N ALA A 93 58.02 6.49 16.22
CA ALA A 93 57.13 5.36 15.93
C ALA A 93 55.96 5.84 15.08
N THR A 94 55.62 5.06 14.05
CA THR A 94 54.54 5.35 13.11
C THR A 94 53.52 4.22 13.12
N TYR A 95 52.25 4.57 13.20
CA TYR A 95 51.14 3.64 13.10
C TYR A 95 50.16 4.08 12.01
N SER A 96 49.92 3.22 11.03
CA SER A 96 49.07 3.50 9.88
C SER A 96 47.64 3.04 10.11
N ILE A 97 46.67 3.89 9.78
CA ILE A 97 45.23 3.67 9.91
C ILE A 97 44.59 3.83 8.54
N LEU A 98 43.80 2.84 8.14
CA LEU A 98 42.95 2.94 6.97
C LEU A 98 41.59 3.53 7.36
N VAL A 99 41.28 4.74 6.89
CA VAL A 99 39.90 5.26 6.92
C VAL A 99 39.18 4.70 5.70
N GLN A 100 38.32 3.72 5.92
CA GLN A 100 37.59 2.98 4.89
C GLN A 100 36.30 3.70 4.51
N GLU A 101 36.03 3.79 3.20
CA GLU A 101 34.77 4.38 2.70
C GLU A 101 33.56 3.54 3.13
N MET A 102 32.48 4.23 3.52
CA MET A 102 31.21 3.59 3.88
C MET A 102 30.53 3.01 2.62
N PRO A 103 30.07 1.75 2.65
CA PRO A 103 29.39 1.16 1.51
C PRO A 103 28.11 1.92 1.11
N ALA A 104 27.90 2.10 -0.20
CA ALA A 104 26.75 2.80 -0.76
C ALA A 104 25.73 1.79 -1.34
N ILE A 105 24.90 1.22 -0.47
CA ILE A 105 23.99 0.11 -0.85
C ILE A 105 22.86 0.56 -1.78
N ASN A 106 22.84 -0.04 -2.98
CA ASN A 106 21.78 0.12 -3.97
C ASN A 106 21.02 -1.20 -4.17
N LEU A 107 19.69 -1.13 -4.03
CA LEU A 107 18.79 -2.28 -4.13
C LEU A 107 18.00 -2.24 -5.45
N LYS A 108 17.86 -3.40 -6.09
CA LYS A 108 16.98 -3.60 -7.25
C LYS A 108 16.16 -4.90 -7.09
N PRO A 109 14.82 -4.83 -7.21
CA PRO A 109 14.00 -3.62 -7.28
C PRO A 109 14.03 -2.83 -5.96
N ALA A 110 13.45 -1.62 -5.91
CA ALA A 110 13.34 -0.87 -4.65
C ALA A 110 12.20 -1.37 -3.76
N SER A 111 11.16 -1.94 -4.38
CA SER A 111 10.06 -2.68 -3.79
C SER A 111 9.43 -3.56 -4.88
N ALA A 112 8.68 -4.58 -4.49
CA ALA A 112 7.95 -5.41 -5.45
C ALA A 112 6.67 -5.99 -4.84
N THR A 113 5.74 -6.34 -5.72
CA THR A 113 4.53 -7.09 -5.38
C THR A 113 4.56 -8.40 -6.17
N VAL A 114 4.40 -9.52 -5.49
CA VAL A 114 4.41 -10.87 -6.09
C VAL A 114 3.17 -11.65 -5.71
N CYS A 115 2.78 -12.56 -6.60
CA CYS A 115 1.65 -13.45 -6.40
C CYS A 115 2.08 -14.72 -5.64
N PRO A 116 1.14 -15.47 -5.03
CA PRO A 116 1.44 -16.72 -4.37
C PRO A 116 2.23 -17.67 -5.30
N GLY A 117 3.37 -18.18 -4.82
CA GLY A 117 4.22 -19.10 -5.58
C GLY A 117 5.14 -18.44 -6.63
N ALA A 118 5.06 -17.13 -6.84
CA ALA A 118 5.95 -16.41 -7.76
C ALA A 118 7.22 -15.92 -7.04
N ALA A 119 8.39 -16.29 -7.56
CA ALA A 119 9.68 -15.81 -7.06
C ALA A 119 10.12 -14.53 -7.78
N ILE A 120 10.86 -13.68 -7.08
CA ILE A 120 11.48 -12.47 -7.64
C ILE A 120 12.95 -12.40 -7.27
N THR A 121 13.80 -11.99 -8.20
CA THR A 121 15.22 -11.75 -7.91
C THR A 121 15.40 -10.37 -7.28
N ILE A 122 15.96 -10.34 -6.07
CA ILE A 122 16.46 -9.13 -5.39
C ILE A 122 17.98 -9.04 -5.54
N ARG A 123 18.50 -7.84 -5.74
CA ARG A 123 19.93 -7.57 -5.95
C ARG A 123 20.39 -6.39 -5.11
N ALA A 124 21.56 -6.52 -4.51
CA ALA A 124 22.30 -5.46 -3.84
C ALA A 124 23.60 -5.15 -4.61
N SER A 125 24.08 -3.92 -4.48
CA SER A 125 25.35 -3.45 -5.06
C SER A 125 25.95 -2.33 -4.20
N GLY A 126 27.25 -2.06 -4.33
CA GLY A 126 27.95 -0.99 -3.61
C GLY A 126 28.64 -1.40 -2.29
N ALA A 127 28.98 -2.68 -2.13
CA ALA A 127 29.77 -3.24 -1.03
C ALA A 127 30.56 -4.48 -1.53
N ASP A 128 31.50 -4.99 -0.73
CA ASP A 128 32.34 -6.14 -1.10
C ASP A 128 31.61 -7.46 -0.87
N THR A 129 30.84 -7.54 0.22
CA THR A 129 30.04 -8.72 0.59
C THR A 129 28.67 -8.31 1.12
N TYR A 130 27.72 -9.24 1.09
CA TYR A 130 26.32 -9.00 1.45
C TYR A 130 25.80 -10.14 2.31
N THR A 131 25.03 -9.79 3.33
CA THR A 131 24.27 -10.73 4.14
C THR A 131 22.82 -10.27 4.24
N TRP A 132 21.86 -11.15 3.99
CA TRP A 132 20.43 -10.89 3.96
C TRP A 132 19.70 -11.54 5.13
N SER A 133 18.68 -10.86 5.62
CA SER A 133 17.75 -11.37 6.62
C SER A 133 16.35 -10.79 6.39
N PRO A 134 15.26 -11.45 6.79
CA PRO A 134 15.18 -12.84 7.25
C PRO A 134 15.58 -13.84 6.14
N ALA A 135 15.91 -15.09 6.49
CA ALA A 135 16.36 -16.10 5.52
C ALA A 135 15.18 -16.77 4.80
N GLU A 136 14.00 -16.73 5.41
CA GLU A 136 12.78 -17.36 4.96
C GLU A 136 12.40 -16.89 3.55
N GLY A 137 12.20 -17.84 2.64
CA GLY A 137 11.86 -17.57 1.24
C GLY A 137 13.02 -17.07 0.38
N LEU A 138 14.25 -16.91 0.89
CA LEU A 138 15.42 -16.56 0.08
C LEU A 138 16.15 -17.81 -0.43
N SER A 139 16.63 -17.75 -1.66
CA SER A 139 17.51 -18.79 -2.22
C SER A 139 18.95 -18.74 -1.70
N SER A 140 19.38 -17.60 -1.15
CA SER A 140 20.69 -17.38 -0.57
C SER A 140 20.61 -16.22 0.42
N THR A 141 21.37 -16.30 1.52
CA THR A 141 21.53 -15.21 2.49
C THR A 141 22.82 -14.45 2.32
N ASP A 142 23.83 -15.01 1.63
CA ASP A 142 25.19 -14.46 1.65
C ASP A 142 25.72 -14.19 0.23
N ALA A 143 24.91 -13.50 -0.58
CA ALA A 143 25.21 -13.16 -1.96
C ALA A 143 24.70 -11.78 -2.33
N ASP A 144 25.26 -11.19 -3.39
CA ASP A 144 24.79 -9.91 -3.97
C ASP A 144 23.38 -10.02 -4.58
N SER A 145 22.89 -11.23 -4.78
CA SER A 145 21.57 -11.50 -5.33
C SER A 145 20.95 -12.76 -4.74
N ALA A 146 19.64 -12.72 -4.56
CA ALA A 146 18.84 -13.84 -4.08
C ALA A 146 17.49 -13.86 -4.80
N ASN A 147 16.92 -15.05 -5.01
CA ASN A 147 15.52 -15.17 -5.38
C ASN A 147 14.69 -15.23 -4.10
N ALA A 148 13.76 -14.28 -3.97
CA ALA A 148 12.81 -14.18 -2.87
C ALA A 148 11.45 -14.77 -3.29
N LEU A 149 10.94 -15.68 -2.47
CA LEU A 149 9.63 -16.32 -2.56
C LEU A 149 8.97 -16.29 -1.18
N PRO A 150 8.57 -15.11 -0.68
CA PRO A 150 8.00 -15.02 0.66
C PRO A 150 6.53 -15.49 0.69
N ASP A 151 6.17 -16.24 1.74
CA ASP A 151 4.79 -16.68 1.98
C ASP A 151 3.89 -15.58 2.53
N THR A 152 4.42 -14.46 2.99
CA THR A 152 3.64 -13.29 3.42
C THR A 152 4.38 -12.02 3.00
N THR A 153 3.74 -10.86 3.07
CA THR A 153 4.47 -9.59 2.89
C THR A 153 5.66 -9.55 3.86
N THR A 154 6.87 -9.49 3.29
CA THR A 154 8.13 -9.65 4.03
C THR A 154 9.08 -8.53 3.66
N THR A 155 9.72 -7.96 4.67
CA THR A 155 10.79 -6.97 4.49
C THR A 155 12.13 -7.64 4.70
N TYR A 156 12.94 -7.69 3.65
CA TYR A 156 14.31 -8.17 3.70
C TYR A 156 15.27 -7.01 3.93
N THR A 157 16.20 -7.17 4.85
CA THR A 157 17.32 -6.27 5.12
C THR A 157 18.59 -6.91 4.59
N VAL A 158 19.29 -6.20 3.70
CA VAL A 158 20.66 -6.51 3.31
C VAL A 158 21.61 -5.67 4.17
N THR A 159 22.65 -6.30 4.69
CA THR A 159 23.81 -5.65 5.28
C THR A 159 24.97 -5.86 4.31
N GLY A 160 25.52 -4.76 3.80
CA GLY A 160 26.73 -4.81 2.99
C GLY A 160 27.96 -4.44 3.83
N ASN A 161 29.07 -5.10 3.53
CA ASN A 161 30.35 -4.89 4.19
C ASN A 161 31.41 -4.50 3.16
N SER A 162 32.11 -3.39 3.41
CA SER A 162 33.35 -3.03 2.71
C SER A 162 34.44 -2.75 3.73
N GLY A 163 35.51 -3.57 3.72
CA GLY A 163 36.64 -3.42 4.63
C GLY A 163 36.31 -3.43 6.14
N GLY A 164 35.18 -4.01 6.56
CA GLY A 164 34.68 -4.01 7.95
C GLY A 164 33.61 -2.96 8.23
N CYS A 165 33.39 -2.02 7.31
CA CYS A 165 32.35 -1.00 7.44
C CYS A 165 31.00 -1.53 6.97
N LEU A 166 30.02 -1.53 7.87
CA LEU A 166 28.71 -2.14 7.66
C LEU A 166 27.63 -1.08 7.43
N VAL A 167 26.85 -1.26 6.38
CA VAL A 167 25.64 -0.47 6.10
C VAL A 167 24.49 -1.41 5.78
N SER A 168 23.32 -1.11 6.33
CA SER A 168 22.11 -1.91 6.07
C SER A 168 21.05 -1.12 5.30
N LYS A 169 20.31 -1.81 4.44
CA LYS A 169 19.18 -1.26 3.68
C LYS A 169 18.11 -2.33 3.52
N SER A 170 16.84 -1.91 3.42
CA SER A 170 15.72 -2.85 3.34
C SER A 170 14.94 -2.73 2.04
N ILE A 171 14.36 -3.85 1.63
CA ILE A 171 13.39 -3.98 0.53
C ILE A 171 12.16 -4.72 1.04
N THR A 172 10.97 -4.23 0.71
CA THR A 172 9.71 -4.90 1.03
C THR A 172 9.14 -5.61 -0.20
N ILE A 173 8.86 -6.90 -0.04
CA ILE A 173 8.18 -7.73 -1.03
C ILE A 173 6.76 -7.98 -0.52
N THR A 174 5.78 -7.38 -1.19
CA THR A 174 4.36 -7.48 -0.83
C THR A 174 3.73 -8.70 -1.47
N ARG A 175 3.01 -9.50 -0.68
CA ARG A 175 2.22 -10.62 -1.19
C ARG A 175 0.84 -10.12 -1.61
N ALA A 176 0.58 -10.13 -2.92
CA ALA A 176 -0.75 -9.84 -3.44
C ALA A 176 -1.65 -11.09 -3.37
N THR A 177 -2.96 -10.87 -3.37
CA THR A 177 -3.99 -11.91 -3.45
C THR A 177 -4.67 -11.87 -4.81
N ALA A 178 -5.22 -13.01 -5.22
CA ALA A 178 -6.17 -13.04 -6.33
C ALA A 178 -7.36 -12.09 -6.02
N PRO A 179 -8.01 -11.53 -7.06
CA PRO A 179 -9.17 -10.69 -6.83
C PRO A 179 -10.33 -11.54 -6.29
N VAL A 180 -11.29 -10.91 -5.63
CA VAL A 180 -12.55 -11.54 -5.21
C VAL A 180 -13.67 -10.82 -5.92
N ALA A 181 -14.39 -11.53 -6.76
CA ALA A 181 -15.46 -11.00 -7.59
C ALA A 181 -16.73 -10.81 -6.75
N ASP A 182 -17.29 -9.61 -6.77
CA ASP A 182 -18.60 -9.34 -6.20
C ASP A 182 -19.24 -8.10 -6.85
N PHE A 183 -20.56 -8.03 -6.81
CA PHE A 183 -21.31 -6.87 -7.30
C PHE A 183 -22.70 -6.71 -6.69
N THR A 184 -23.24 -5.50 -6.80
CA THR A 184 -24.66 -5.17 -6.54
C THR A 184 -25.31 -4.59 -7.79
N PHE A 185 -26.63 -4.52 -7.80
CA PHE A 185 -27.39 -3.93 -8.89
C PHE A 185 -28.59 -3.13 -8.38
N GLU A 186 -28.99 -2.12 -9.15
CA GLU A 186 -30.19 -1.32 -8.91
C GLU A 186 -30.94 -1.13 -10.23
N GLN A 187 -32.25 -1.38 -10.23
CA GLN A 187 -33.06 -1.12 -11.41
C GLN A 187 -33.41 0.37 -11.51
N THR A 188 -32.93 1.03 -12.57
CA THR A 188 -33.06 2.48 -12.77
C THR A 188 -34.10 2.86 -13.83
N GLY A 189 -34.60 1.89 -14.60
CA GLY A 189 -35.61 2.10 -15.62
C GLY A 189 -36.23 0.81 -16.13
N ASN A 190 -37.06 0.94 -17.17
CA ASN A 190 -37.69 -0.21 -17.84
C ASN A 190 -36.64 -1.10 -18.46
N TYR A 191 -36.43 -2.27 -17.85
CA TYR A 191 -35.40 -3.21 -18.27
C TYR A 191 -33.98 -2.64 -18.22
N ILE A 192 -33.72 -1.60 -17.40
CA ILE A 192 -32.41 -0.96 -17.26
C ILE A 192 -31.91 -1.13 -15.83
N LEU A 193 -30.75 -1.75 -15.68
CA LEU A 193 -30.09 -1.94 -14.39
C LEU A 193 -28.73 -1.25 -14.38
N GLN A 194 -28.47 -0.49 -13.31
CA GLN A 194 -27.13 -0.03 -12.96
C GLN A 194 -26.42 -1.15 -12.20
N MET A 195 -25.28 -1.59 -12.71
CA MET A 195 -24.39 -2.52 -12.01
C MET A 195 -23.36 -1.74 -11.20
N THR A 196 -22.96 -2.27 -10.06
CA THR A 196 -21.88 -1.71 -9.24
C THR A 196 -20.97 -2.82 -8.77
N SER A 197 -19.71 -2.81 -9.20
CA SER A 197 -18.71 -3.75 -8.70
C SER A 197 -18.43 -3.47 -7.23
N THR A 198 -18.45 -4.53 -6.42
CA THR A 198 -17.97 -4.54 -5.03
C THR A 198 -16.75 -5.44 -4.88
N SER A 199 -16.10 -5.76 -6.01
CA SER A 199 -14.97 -6.68 -6.08
C SER A 199 -13.74 -6.14 -5.36
N ILE A 200 -12.96 -7.03 -4.73
CA ILE A 200 -11.74 -6.67 -4.00
C ILE A 200 -10.53 -7.04 -4.85
N GLY A 201 -9.57 -6.12 -5.00
CA GLY A 201 -8.30 -6.39 -5.67
C GLY A 201 -8.39 -6.56 -7.18
N ALA A 202 -9.52 -6.21 -7.80
CA ALA A 202 -9.71 -6.24 -9.25
C ALA A 202 -8.93 -5.12 -9.95
N VAL A 203 -8.41 -5.41 -11.14
CA VAL A 203 -7.77 -4.43 -12.04
C VAL A 203 -8.54 -4.34 -13.34
N THR A 204 -9.10 -5.44 -13.82
CA THR A 204 -9.94 -5.48 -15.02
C THR A 204 -11.29 -6.13 -14.70
N TYR A 205 -12.29 -5.79 -15.51
CA TYR A 205 -13.67 -6.21 -15.38
C TYR A 205 -14.16 -6.79 -16.71
N LEU A 206 -14.94 -7.86 -16.65
CA LEU A 206 -15.67 -8.42 -17.78
C LEU A 206 -17.04 -8.87 -17.30
N TRP A 207 -18.06 -8.16 -17.73
CA TRP A 207 -19.46 -8.45 -17.47
C TRP A 207 -20.04 -9.26 -18.62
N ASP A 208 -20.83 -10.28 -18.30
CA ASP A 208 -21.79 -10.92 -19.19
C ASP A 208 -23.17 -10.77 -18.56
N PHE A 209 -24.08 -10.08 -19.25
CA PHE A 209 -25.41 -9.78 -18.74
C PHE A 209 -26.42 -10.94 -18.97
N GLY A 210 -25.99 -12.08 -19.50
CA GLY A 210 -26.85 -13.23 -19.76
C GLY A 210 -27.79 -13.07 -20.96
N VAL A 211 -27.62 -11.97 -21.73
CA VAL A 211 -28.42 -11.63 -22.92
C VAL A 211 -27.57 -11.49 -24.19
N GLY A 212 -26.32 -11.94 -24.15
CA GLY A 212 -25.37 -11.85 -25.26
C GLY A 212 -24.62 -10.51 -25.37
N ASN A 213 -24.88 -9.56 -24.47
CA ASN A 213 -24.13 -8.32 -24.34
C ASN A 213 -23.12 -8.42 -23.19
N THR A 214 -21.97 -7.78 -23.38
CA THR A 214 -20.88 -7.73 -22.39
C THR A 214 -20.40 -6.30 -22.15
N SER A 215 -19.69 -6.06 -21.04
CA SER A 215 -19.01 -4.78 -20.78
C SER A 215 -17.66 -4.99 -20.09
N THR A 216 -16.73 -4.04 -20.27
CA THR A 216 -15.44 -3.99 -19.55
C THR A 216 -15.34 -2.80 -18.59
N GLU A 217 -16.41 -2.02 -18.45
CA GLU A 217 -16.49 -0.95 -17.46
C GLU A 217 -16.60 -1.54 -16.05
N GLU A 218 -16.11 -0.82 -15.05
CA GLU A 218 -16.25 -1.23 -13.65
C GLU A 218 -17.71 -1.22 -13.18
N ASN A 219 -18.47 -0.20 -13.56
CA ASN A 219 -19.87 0.03 -13.14
C ASN A 219 -20.78 0.30 -14.34
N PRO A 220 -21.04 -0.71 -15.21
CA PRO A 220 -21.82 -0.52 -16.42
C PRO A 220 -23.32 -0.38 -16.17
N VAL A 221 -24.02 0.15 -17.16
CA VAL A 221 -25.48 0.06 -17.27
C VAL A 221 -25.85 -1.05 -18.24
N ALA A 222 -26.70 -1.98 -17.80
CA ALA A 222 -27.18 -3.09 -18.61
C ALA A 222 -28.66 -2.88 -19.01
N THR A 223 -29.00 -3.25 -20.24
CA THR A 223 -30.39 -3.22 -20.74
C THR A 223 -30.85 -4.61 -21.16
N TYR A 224 -32.13 -4.91 -20.88
CA TYR A 224 -32.74 -6.21 -21.11
C TYR A 224 -33.95 -6.10 -22.06
N PRO A 225 -34.25 -7.15 -22.82
CA PRO A 225 -35.33 -7.10 -23.81
C PRO A 225 -36.73 -7.27 -23.21
N PHE A 226 -36.86 -8.06 -22.14
CA PHE A 226 -38.13 -8.42 -21.51
C PHE A 226 -37.98 -8.53 -19.99
N ASP A 227 -39.10 -8.70 -19.31
CA ASP A 227 -39.12 -9.08 -17.91
C ASP A 227 -38.69 -10.55 -17.73
N GLY A 228 -37.99 -10.84 -16.63
CA GLY A 228 -37.57 -12.18 -16.28
C GLY A 228 -36.30 -12.24 -15.43
N ASP A 229 -35.96 -13.45 -15.03
CA ASP A 229 -34.73 -13.76 -14.31
C ASP A 229 -33.55 -13.89 -15.29
N TYR A 230 -32.48 -13.14 -15.06
CA TYR A 230 -31.25 -13.19 -15.84
C TYR A 230 -30.07 -13.60 -14.96
N THR A 231 -29.18 -14.43 -15.49
CA THR A 231 -27.92 -14.77 -14.81
C THR A 231 -26.84 -13.81 -15.30
N VAL A 232 -26.38 -12.93 -14.42
CA VAL A 232 -25.29 -11.99 -14.71
C VAL A 232 -24.00 -12.55 -14.14
N SER A 233 -22.96 -12.59 -14.97
CA SER A 233 -21.61 -13.00 -14.59
C SER A 233 -20.68 -11.78 -14.57
N LEU A 234 -19.95 -11.61 -13.49
CA LEU A 234 -18.82 -10.67 -13.41
C LEU A 234 -17.54 -11.47 -13.25
N THR A 235 -16.63 -11.32 -14.19
CA THR A 235 -15.27 -11.83 -14.12
C THR A 235 -14.30 -10.68 -13.88
N VAL A 236 -13.51 -10.76 -12.82
CA VAL A 236 -12.46 -9.78 -12.49
C VAL A 236 -11.09 -10.41 -12.51
N GLU A 237 -10.08 -9.64 -12.90
CA GLU A 237 -8.71 -10.14 -13.00
C GLU A 237 -7.69 -9.12 -12.47
N ASN A 238 -6.60 -9.64 -11.91
CA ASN A 238 -5.38 -8.91 -11.60
C ASN A 238 -4.15 -9.80 -11.95
N ALA A 239 -2.94 -9.31 -11.69
CA ALA A 239 -1.71 -10.04 -11.99
C ALA A 239 -1.59 -11.42 -11.30
N CYS A 240 -2.35 -11.66 -10.23
CA CYS A 240 -2.32 -12.88 -9.42
C CYS A 240 -3.42 -13.87 -9.75
N GLY A 241 -4.35 -13.51 -10.63
CA GLY A 241 -5.38 -14.43 -11.10
C GLY A 241 -6.68 -13.74 -11.40
N ARG A 242 -7.70 -14.58 -11.55
CA ARG A 242 -9.05 -14.21 -11.96
C ARG A 242 -10.05 -14.87 -11.01
N ASP A 243 -11.14 -14.16 -10.76
CA ASP A 243 -12.30 -14.68 -10.05
C ASP A 243 -13.58 -14.33 -10.80
N THR A 244 -14.60 -15.18 -10.68
CA THR A 244 -15.88 -15.03 -11.38
C THR A 244 -17.02 -15.28 -10.41
N ILE A 245 -17.97 -14.35 -10.39
CA ILE A 245 -19.22 -14.47 -9.64
C ILE A 245 -20.41 -14.42 -10.56
N GLU A 246 -21.41 -15.26 -10.30
CA GLU A 246 -22.70 -15.25 -10.99
C GLU A 246 -23.82 -14.95 -9.99
N LYS A 247 -24.73 -14.05 -10.37
CA LYS A 247 -25.96 -13.76 -9.60
C LYS A 247 -27.16 -13.78 -10.53
N VAL A 248 -28.25 -14.37 -10.03
CA VAL A 248 -29.56 -14.26 -10.66
C VAL A 248 -30.17 -12.92 -10.24
N ILE A 249 -30.60 -12.14 -11.21
CA ILE A 249 -31.26 -10.85 -11.03
C ILE A 249 -32.67 -10.94 -11.62
N ASP A 250 -33.64 -10.32 -10.95
CA ASP A 250 -35.00 -10.16 -11.48
C ASP A 250 -35.07 -8.82 -12.20
N VAL A 251 -35.42 -8.85 -13.48
CA VAL A 251 -35.60 -7.65 -14.30
C VAL A 251 -37.08 -7.51 -14.60
N ILE A 252 -37.65 -6.38 -14.21
CA ILE A 252 -39.08 -6.14 -14.40
C ILE A 252 -39.33 -4.97 -15.34
N LYS A 253 -40.52 -4.93 -15.92
CA LYS A 253 -41.04 -3.69 -16.50
C LYS A 253 -41.55 -2.79 -15.37
N LEU A 254 -40.97 -1.60 -15.20
CA LEU A 254 -41.62 -0.56 -14.39
C LEU A 254 -42.83 -0.04 -15.20
N GLY A 255 -43.97 0.22 -14.55
CA GLY A 255 -45.29 0.28 -15.19
C GLY A 255 -45.42 1.16 -16.46
N PHE A 256 -46.46 0.90 -17.26
CA PHE A 256 -46.73 1.64 -18.50
C PHE A 256 -46.95 3.14 -18.23
N GLY A 257 -45.88 3.90 -18.48
CA GLY A 257 -45.75 5.32 -18.20
C GLY A 257 -45.38 5.49 -16.73
N ASP A 258 -44.18 5.95 -16.44
CA ASP A 258 -43.92 6.50 -15.11
C ASP A 258 -44.17 8.00 -15.18
N ILE A 259 -44.74 8.55 -14.11
CA ILE A 259 -44.68 9.99 -13.89
C ILE A 259 -43.41 10.22 -13.08
N THR A 260 -42.41 10.88 -13.67
CA THR A 260 -41.07 11.02 -13.12
C THR A 260 -41.13 11.65 -11.72
N GLY A 261 -40.73 10.89 -10.71
CA GLY A 261 -40.73 11.32 -9.31
C GLY A 261 -42.07 11.13 -8.58
N THR A 262 -43.00 10.37 -9.14
CA THR A 262 -44.27 10.00 -8.49
C THR A 262 -44.42 8.48 -8.43
N GLN A 263 -44.57 7.92 -7.23
CA GLN A 263 -44.90 6.50 -7.04
C GLN A 263 -46.39 6.32 -6.77
N ILE A 264 -47.04 5.38 -7.46
CA ILE A 264 -48.47 5.08 -7.33
C ILE A 264 -48.62 3.59 -7.07
N VAL A 265 -49.29 3.23 -5.96
CA VAL A 265 -49.65 1.86 -5.61
C VAL A 265 -51.16 1.78 -5.50
N ILE A 266 -51.75 0.74 -6.10
CA ILE A 266 -53.20 0.54 -6.16
C ILE A 266 -53.55 -0.81 -5.54
N GLY A 267 -54.46 -0.82 -4.56
CA GLY A 267 -54.93 -2.07 -3.97
C GLY A 267 -56.17 -1.92 -3.10
N PRO A 268 -56.97 -2.99 -2.89
CA PRO A 268 -56.82 -4.29 -3.53
C PRO A 268 -57.20 -4.25 -5.02
N ASN A 269 -56.66 -5.21 -5.79
CA ASN A 269 -57.01 -5.44 -7.18
C ASN A 269 -56.79 -6.94 -7.49
N PRO A 270 -57.84 -7.75 -7.74
CA PRO A 270 -59.25 -7.39 -7.93
C PRO A 270 -59.95 -6.80 -6.69
N VAL A 271 -61.05 -6.08 -6.92
CA VAL A 271 -61.76 -5.29 -5.88
C VAL A 271 -63.28 -5.39 -6.01
N SER A 272 -63.97 -5.45 -4.88
CA SER A 272 -65.43 -5.61 -4.82
C SER A 272 -66.21 -4.34 -4.48
N GLU A 273 -65.63 -3.39 -3.76
CA GLU A 273 -66.35 -2.16 -3.38
C GLU A 273 -65.44 -0.94 -3.45
N GLN A 274 -64.28 -0.99 -2.81
CA GLN A 274 -63.40 0.16 -2.69
C GLN A 274 -61.93 -0.25 -2.88
N LEU A 275 -61.21 0.54 -3.68
CA LEU A 275 -59.75 0.45 -3.80
C LEU A 275 -59.10 1.65 -3.12
N TRP A 276 -57.82 1.49 -2.79
CA TRP A 276 -56.97 2.50 -2.18
C TRP A 276 -55.83 2.82 -3.12
N LEU A 277 -55.59 4.12 -3.28
CA LEU A 277 -54.45 4.65 -4.01
C LEU A 277 -53.49 5.25 -3.02
N LYS A 278 -52.30 4.67 -2.93
CA LYS A 278 -51.18 5.27 -2.20
C LYS A 278 -50.29 5.99 -3.21
N ILE A 279 -50.22 7.31 -3.09
CA ILE A 279 -49.49 8.18 -4.02
C ILE A 279 -48.41 8.92 -3.25
N ASN A 280 -47.16 8.82 -3.70
CA ASN A 280 -46.02 9.58 -3.18
C ASN A 280 -45.45 10.47 -4.28
N MET A 281 -45.69 11.79 -4.19
CA MET A 281 -45.26 12.78 -5.18
C MET A 281 -44.03 13.54 -4.69
N ARG A 282 -42.93 13.51 -5.46
CA ARG A 282 -41.73 14.34 -5.20
C ARG A 282 -41.82 15.74 -5.80
N LYS A 283 -42.72 15.96 -6.78
CA LYS A 283 -42.94 17.26 -7.44
C LYS A 283 -44.13 18.03 -6.86
N PRO A 284 -44.14 19.38 -6.93
CA PRO A 284 -45.27 20.22 -6.49
C PRO A 284 -46.54 20.14 -7.33
N GLU A 285 -46.48 19.45 -8.46
CA GLU A 285 -47.50 19.56 -9.51
C GLU A 285 -48.72 18.69 -9.18
N ASN A 286 -49.90 19.20 -9.54
CA ASN A 286 -51.12 18.45 -9.37
C ASN A 286 -51.15 17.24 -10.32
N LEU A 287 -51.61 16.12 -9.79
CA LEU A 287 -51.80 14.88 -10.51
C LEU A 287 -53.28 14.73 -10.88
N ARG A 288 -53.59 14.63 -12.17
CA ARG A 288 -54.95 14.44 -12.67
C ARG A 288 -55.21 12.95 -12.86
N MET A 289 -56.14 12.38 -12.11
CA MET A 289 -56.55 10.99 -12.19
C MET A 289 -57.90 10.85 -12.91
N LYS A 290 -58.02 9.86 -13.79
CA LYS A 290 -59.24 9.51 -14.52
C LYS A 290 -59.55 8.03 -14.36
N LEU A 291 -60.82 7.69 -14.12
CA LEU A 291 -61.31 6.32 -14.23
C LEU A 291 -61.96 6.15 -15.60
N LEU A 292 -61.54 5.13 -16.34
CA LEU A 292 -62.01 4.81 -17.68
C LEU A 292 -62.63 3.40 -17.72
N ASN A 293 -63.63 3.18 -18.57
CA ASN A 293 -64.12 1.83 -18.87
C ASN A 293 -63.23 1.13 -19.92
N ILE A 294 -63.55 -0.13 -20.26
CA ILE A 294 -62.81 -0.91 -21.27
C ILE A 294 -62.80 -0.29 -22.68
N LEU A 295 -63.77 0.57 -22.99
CA LEU A 295 -63.87 1.27 -24.27
C LEU A 295 -63.08 2.60 -24.26
N GLY A 296 -62.38 2.92 -23.16
CA GLY A 296 -61.65 4.18 -22.99
C GLY A 296 -62.53 5.38 -22.66
N GLN A 297 -63.83 5.18 -22.39
CA GLN A 297 -64.72 6.27 -22.00
C GLN A 297 -64.45 6.68 -20.55
N GLN A 298 -64.31 7.98 -20.31
CA GLN A 298 -64.09 8.55 -18.99
C GLN A 298 -65.37 8.45 -18.15
N LEU A 299 -65.26 7.79 -16.99
CA LEU A 299 -66.32 7.61 -16.00
C LEU A 299 -66.23 8.62 -14.87
N SER A 300 -65.00 8.96 -14.47
CA SER A 300 -64.72 9.89 -13.35
C SER A 300 -63.38 10.58 -13.56
N GLU A 301 -63.22 11.76 -12.96
CA GLU A 301 -61.96 12.50 -12.90
C GLU A 301 -61.80 13.17 -11.53
N GLN A 302 -60.57 13.17 -11.02
CA GLN A 302 -60.19 13.82 -9.77
C GLN A 302 -58.79 14.45 -9.90
N ILE A 303 -58.58 15.56 -9.20
CA ILE A 303 -57.27 16.21 -9.09
C ILE A 303 -56.71 15.93 -7.70
N VAL A 304 -55.48 15.41 -7.65
CA VAL A 304 -54.71 15.18 -6.43
C VAL A 304 -53.69 16.31 -6.31
N ALA A 305 -53.74 17.05 -5.20
CA ALA A 305 -52.85 18.19 -4.97
C ALA A 305 -51.40 17.73 -4.76
N GLY A 306 -50.45 18.43 -5.37
CA GLY A 306 -49.01 18.10 -5.25
C GLY A 306 -48.46 18.30 -3.84
N LYS A 307 -47.43 17.50 -3.48
CA LYS A 307 -46.62 17.49 -2.22
C LYS A 307 -47.13 16.73 -0.99
N ALA A 308 -47.98 15.73 -1.11
CA ALA A 308 -48.30 14.86 0.03
C ALA A 308 -48.26 13.36 -0.33
N GLU A 309 -47.86 12.54 0.64
CA GLU A 309 -48.24 11.13 0.67
C GLU A 309 -49.74 11.08 0.87
N ASN A 310 -50.47 10.68 -0.16
CA ASN A 310 -51.93 10.63 -0.14
C ASN A 310 -52.38 9.17 -0.17
N LEU A 311 -53.26 8.81 0.75
CA LEU A 311 -54.04 7.58 0.67
C LEU A 311 -55.47 7.96 0.25
N ILE A 312 -55.82 7.67 -1.00
CA ILE A 312 -57.08 8.11 -1.61
C ILE A 312 -57.98 6.89 -1.81
N PRO A 313 -59.16 6.85 -1.16
CA PRO A 313 -60.15 5.83 -1.44
C PRO A 313 -60.87 6.13 -2.76
N ILE A 314 -61.00 5.12 -3.63
CA ILE A 314 -61.86 5.19 -4.82
C ILE A 314 -62.99 4.20 -4.66
N ASP A 315 -64.20 4.75 -4.51
CA ASP A 315 -65.43 3.97 -4.49
C ASP A 315 -65.74 3.48 -5.91
N ILE A 316 -65.85 2.16 -6.03
CA ILE A 316 -66.27 1.49 -7.24
C ILE A 316 -67.45 0.54 -7.03
N ALA A 317 -68.17 0.68 -5.91
CA ALA A 317 -69.29 -0.19 -5.56
C ALA A 317 -70.39 -0.16 -6.64
N ASN A 318 -70.66 1.03 -7.17
CA ASN A 318 -71.73 1.27 -8.15
C ASN A 318 -71.36 0.93 -9.60
N TYR A 319 -70.13 0.50 -9.88
CA TYR A 319 -69.74 0.06 -11.23
C TYR A 319 -69.96 -1.45 -11.41
N ALA A 320 -70.36 -1.83 -12.62
CA ALA A 320 -70.53 -3.23 -13.00
C ALA A 320 -69.22 -4.03 -12.85
N LYS A 321 -69.34 -5.35 -12.70
CA LYS A 321 -68.16 -6.24 -12.73
C LYS A 321 -67.49 -6.15 -14.10
N GLY A 322 -66.16 -6.08 -14.13
CA GLY A 322 -65.42 -5.87 -15.37
C GLY A 322 -64.03 -5.27 -15.18
N ILE A 323 -63.42 -4.89 -16.30
CA ILE A 323 -62.10 -4.24 -16.31
C ILE A 323 -62.29 -2.73 -16.42
N TYR A 324 -61.49 -1.99 -15.67
CA TYR A 324 -61.42 -0.54 -15.67
C TYR A 324 -59.96 -0.11 -15.79
N TYR A 325 -59.74 1.15 -16.15
CA TYR A 325 -58.41 1.73 -16.22
C TYR A 325 -58.35 3.02 -15.39
N LEU A 326 -57.38 3.12 -14.49
CA LEU A 326 -57.03 4.34 -13.79
C LEU A 326 -55.86 5.01 -14.51
N GLN A 327 -56.13 6.13 -15.14
CA GLN A 327 -55.15 6.93 -15.88
C GLN A 327 -54.75 8.15 -15.05
N PHE A 328 -53.46 8.38 -14.86
CA PHE A 328 -52.94 9.55 -14.15
C PHE A 328 -52.09 10.38 -15.10
N ASN A 329 -52.25 11.71 -15.05
CA ASN A 329 -51.52 12.67 -15.88
C ASN A 329 -50.89 13.76 -14.99
N GLN A 330 -49.62 14.08 -15.23
CA GLN A 330 -48.91 15.20 -14.59
C GLN A 330 -48.07 15.90 -15.66
N GLY A 331 -48.40 17.15 -15.97
CA GLY A 331 -47.82 17.84 -17.13
C GLY A 331 -48.08 17.07 -18.42
N ASN A 332 -47.00 16.65 -19.11
CA ASN A 332 -47.05 15.85 -20.33
C ASN A 332 -46.86 14.34 -20.07
N GLU A 333 -46.65 13.92 -18.83
CA GLU A 333 -46.44 12.53 -18.44
C GLU A 333 -47.79 11.87 -18.10
N GLN A 334 -47.95 10.60 -18.47
CA GLN A 334 -49.16 9.83 -18.27
C GLN A 334 -48.82 8.38 -17.90
N VAL A 335 -49.53 7.84 -16.92
CA VAL A 335 -49.48 6.42 -16.51
C VAL A 335 -50.88 5.84 -16.49
N THR A 336 -51.06 4.56 -16.84
CA THR A 336 -52.37 3.90 -16.75
C THR A 336 -52.26 2.53 -16.07
N PHE A 337 -53.14 2.29 -15.09
CA PHE A 337 -53.24 1.05 -14.34
C PHE A 337 -54.55 0.32 -14.65
N LYS A 338 -54.50 -1.00 -14.80
CA LYS A 338 -55.69 -1.85 -14.94
C LYS A 338 -56.29 -2.16 -13.56
N VAL A 339 -57.60 -2.01 -13.42
CA VAL A 339 -58.38 -2.38 -12.23
C VAL A 339 -59.41 -3.43 -12.61
N VAL A 340 -59.55 -4.48 -11.82
CA VAL A 340 -60.51 -5.56 -12.03
C VAL A 340 -61.59 -5.48 -10.94
N LYS A 341 -62.83 -5.17 -11.35
CA LYS A 341 -64.02 -5.20 -10.49
C LYS A 341 -64.63 -6.59 -10.50
N GLN A 342 -64.73 -7.22 -9.33
CA GLN A 342 -65.32 -8.55 -9.14
C GLN A 342 -66.59 -8.54 -8.29
#